data_AF-A0A7S2IAS4-F1
#
_entry.id   AF-A0A7S2IAS4-F1
#
_cell.length_a   1.000
_cell.length_b   1.000
_cell.length_c   1.000
_cell.angle_alpha   90.00
_cell.angle_beta   90.00
_cell.angle_gamma   90.00
#
_symmetry.space_group_name_H-M   'P 1'
#
loop_
_entity.id
_entity.type
_entity.pdbx_description
1 polymer ?
#
loop_
_entity_poly.entity_id
_entity_poly.type
_entity_poly.pdbx_seq_one_letter_code
_entity_poly.pdbx_strand_id
1 'polypeptide(L)'
;GNPQVGYDFAATEEYLRAVAEVYERPFGVKLPPYFDFAHFDAVADIVNEFDSVRFLTCINSIGNGLCIDVETESVLIKPKNGFGGVGGDFVLPTALANVNAFFARCPKKMINGCGGVRTGDDVFRHVLAGATLVQIGTRLWEEGPGVFGRVQGELKELMARKGYGSLGEFRGKVKTL
;
A
#
# COMPACT_ATOMS: atom_id res chain seq x y z
N GLY A 1 -20.30 -14.22 1.69
CA GLY A 1 -19.04 -14.18 2.46
C GLY A 1 -18.87 -12.76 2.97
N ASN A 2 -18.26 -12.58 4.14
CA ASN A 2 -18.06 -11.25 4.72
C ASN A 2 -17.07 -10.43 3.85
N PRO A 3 -17.23 -9.09 3.80
CA PRO A 3 -16.26 -8.23 3.13
C PRO A 3 -14.87 -8.33 3.77
N GLN A 4 -13.84 -7.82 3.09
CA GLN A 4 -12.56 -7.59 3.76
C GLN A 4 -12.80 -6.70 4.98
N VAL A 5 -12.21 -7.04 6.14
CA VAL A 5 -12.45 -6.31 7.41
C VAL A 5 -12.27 -4.81 7.25
N GLY A 6 -11.28 -4.36 6.48
CA GLY A 6 -11.06 -2.93 6.23
C GLY A 6 -12.21 -2.19 5.51
N TYR A 7 -13.13 -2.89 4.85
CA TYR A 7 -14.33 -2.30 4.25
C TYR A 7 -15.56 -2.33 5.17
N ASP A 8 -15.44 -2.96 6.34
CA ASP A 8 -16.41 -2.88 7.42
C ASP A 8 -15.80 -2.04 8.54
N PHE A 9 -16.20 -0.77 8.62
CA PHE A 9 -15.59 0.20 9.52
C PHE A 9 -15.85 -0.14 11.00
N ALA A 10 -17.03 -0.66 11.33
CA ALA A 10 -17.34 -1.11 12.68
C ALA A 10 -16.47 -2.32 13.06
N ALA A 11 -16.34 -3.30 12.17
CA ALA A 11 -15.45 -4.44 12.39
C ALA A 11 -13.97 -4.02 12.47
N THR A 12 -13.55 -3.02 11.69
CA THR A 12 -12.19 -2.47 11.76
C THR A 12 -11.90 -1.90 13.14
N GLU A 13 -12.80 -1.09 13.69
CA GLU A 13 -12.67 -0.52 15.04
C GLU A 13 -12.65 -1.62 16.11
N GLU A 14 -13.59 -2.57 16.04
CA GLU A 14 -13.68 -3.70 16.97
C GLU A 14 -12.37 -4.50 17.02
N TYR A 15 -11.81 -4.81 15.85
CA TYR A 15 -10.55 -5.57 15.76
C TYR A 15 -9.36 -4.77 16.30
N LEU A 16 -9.27 -3.47 16.02
CA LEU A 16 -8.19 -2.63 16.55
C LEU A 16 -8.27 -2.51 18.07
N ARG A 17 -9.48 -2.39 18.62
CA ARG A 17 -9.71 -2.37 20.07
C ARG A 17 -9.29 -3.69 20.71
N ALA A 18 -9.77 -4.81 20.18
CA ALA A 18 -9.42 -6.14 20.69
C ALA A 18 -7.91 -6.40 20.64
N VAL A 19 -7.23 -6.01 19.55
CA VAL A 19 -5.77 -6.14 19.44
C VAL A 19 -5.06 -5.21 20.43
N ALA A 20 -5.49 -3.95 20.56
CA ALA A 20 -4.87 -2.99 21.47
C ALA A 20 -5.01 -3.38 22.95
N GLU A 21 -6.06 -4.11 23.32
CA GLU A 21 -6.26 -4.63 24.68
C GLU A 21 -5.28 -5.75 25.04
N VAL A 22 -4.90 -6.59 24.07
CA VAL A 22 -4.05 -7.78 24.32
C VAL A 22 -2.61 -7.60 23.88
N TYR A 23 -2.31 -6.63 23.02
CA TYR A 23 -0.99 -6.40 22.44
C TYR A 23 -0.40 -5.07 22.91
N GLU A 24 0.50 -5.14 23.89
CA GLU A 24 1.08 -3.97 24.57
C GLU A 24 2.16 -3.21 23.77
N ARG A 25 2.51 -3.67 22.57
CA ARG A 25 3.59 -3.08 21.75
C ARG A 25 3.02 -2.31 20.56
N PRO A 26 3.76 -1.31 20.05
CA PRO A 26 3.48 -0.71 18.75
C PRO A 26 3.26 -1.74 17.65
N PHE A 27 2.18 -1.60 16.89
CA PHE A 27 1.90 -2.42 15.72
C PHE A 27 1.48 -1.57 14.53
N GLY A 28 1.27 -2.22 13.39
CA GLY A 28 0.73 -1.57 12.21
C GLY A 28 -0.29 -2.41 11.49
N VAL A 29 -1.02 -1.78 10.57
CA VAL A 29 -2.18 -2.35 9.91
C VAL A 29 -1.93 -2.40 8.41
N LYS A 30 -2.20 -3.56 7.77
CA LYS A 30 -2.17 -3.69 6.31
C LYS A 30 -3.57 -3.43 5.77
N LEU A 31 -3.77 -2.28 5.14
CA LEU A 31 -5.07 -1.84 4.67
C LEU A 31 -5.38 -2.37 3.26
N PRO A 32 -6.64 -2.69 2.93
CA PRO A 32 -7.08 -2.80 1.55
C PRO A 32 -7.04 -1.42 0.85
N PRO A 33 -7.13 -1.35 -0.48
CA PRO A 33 -7.27 -0.08 -1.18
C PRO A 33 -8.67 0.52 -1.02
N TYR A 34 -8.76 1.82 -0.75
CA TYR A 34 -10.00 2.58 -0.84
C TYR A 34 -10.02 3.41 -2.12
N PHE A 35 -11.24 3.76 -2.55
CA PHE A 35 -11.51 4.44 -3.83
C PHE A 35 -12.40 5.68 -3.69
N ASP A 36 -12.80 6.01 -2.46
CA ASP A 36 -13.66 7.14 -2.13
C ASP A 36 -13.08 7.94 -0.95
N PHE A 37 -13.17 9.27 -1.00
CA PHE A 37 -12.69 10.13 0.08
C PHE A 37 -13.40 9.92 1.41
N ALA A 38 -14.71 9.64 1.40
CA ALA A 38 -15.44 9.33 2.62
C ALA A 38 -14.90 8.07 3.31
N HIS A 39 -14.46 7.07 2.53
CA HIS A 39 -13.81 5.88 3.08
C HIS A 39 -12.42 6.18 3.65
N PHE A 40 -11.64 7.04 2.97
CA PHE A 40 -10.36 7.49 3.50
C PHE A 40 -10.52 8.23 4.83
N ASP A 41 -11.50 9.12 4.93
CA ASP A 41 -11.80 9.88 6.15
C ASP A 41 -12.24 8.93 7.27
N ALA A 42 -13.24 8.07 7.04
CA ALA A 42 -13.76 7.16 8.04
C ALA A 42 -12.69 6.22 8.62
N VAL A 43 -11.84 5.64 7.77
CA VAL A 43 -10.76 4.73 8.22
C VAL A 43 -9.66 5.50 8.94
N ALA A 44 -9.34 6.72 8.48
CA ALA A 44 -8.34 7.55 9.13
C ALA A 44 -8.79 7.97 10.53
N ASP A 45 -10.06 8.35 10.70
CA ASP A 45 -10.64 8.69 12.00
C ASP A 45 -10.50 7.53 12.97
N ILE A 46 -10.92 6.32 12.58
CA ILE A 46 -10.79 5.10 13.39
C ILE A 46 -9.33 4.86 13.79
N VAL A 47 -8.41 4.74 12.83
CA VAL A 47 -7.02 4.38 13.16
C VAL A 47 -6.33 5.44 14.02
N ASN A 48 -6.71 6.71 13.89
CA ASN A 48 -6.14 7.82 14.67
C ASN A 48 -6.51 7.77 16.15
N GLU A 49 -7.58 7.07 16.54
CA GLU A 49 -7.93 6.84 17.95
C GLU A 49 -6.96 5.88 18.66
N PHE A 50 -6.22 5.06 17.91
CA PHE A 50 -5.33 4.04 18.46
C PHE A 50 -3.85 4.46 18.38
N ASP A 51 -3.30 4.93 19.50
CA ASP A 51 -1.86 5.26 19.64
C ASP A 51 -0.94 4.04 19.50
N SER A 52 -1.47 2.84 19.74
CA SER A 52 -0.78 1.57 19.52
C SER A 52 -0.53 1.28 18.03
N VAL A 53 -1.37 1.82 17.14
CA VAL A 53 -1.18 1.75 15.69
C VAL A 53 -0.17 2.82 15.25
N ARG A 54 1.08 2.40 15.02
CA ARG A 54 2.19 3.30 14.64
C ARG A 54 2.44 3.40 13.15
N PHE A 55 1.99 2.43 12.36
CA PHE A 55 2.12 2.50 10.91
C PHE A 55 0.96 1.86 10.17
N LEU A 56 0.69 2.38 8.97
CA LEU A 56 -0.29 1.85 8.04
C LEU A 56 0.46 1.40 6.80
N THR A 57 0.11 0.23 6.26
CA THR A 57 0.67 -0.24 5.00
C THR A 57 -0.41 -0.20 3.93
N CYS A 58 -0.18 0.61 2.90
CA CYS A 58 -1.10 0.92 1.82
C CYS A 58 -0.45 0.48 0.50
N ILE A 59 -0.93 -0.54 -0.20
CA ILE A 59 -2.18 -1.30 -0.05
C ILE A 59 -1.92 -2.81 -0.07
N ASN A 60 -2.92 -3.58 0.36
CA ASN A 60 -3.08 -4.96 -0.06
C ASN A 60 -3.51 -5.03 -1.55
N SER A 61 -3.68 -6.23 -2.11
CA SER A 61 -4.15 -6.40 -3.49
C SER A 61 -5.50 -5.70 -3.72
N ILE A 62 -5.74 -5.21 -4.94
CA ILE A 62 -7.09 -4.81 -5.36
C ILE A 62 -7.94 -6.08 -5.44
N GLY A 63 -8.98 -6.16 -4.63
CA GLY A 63 -9.74 -7.40 -4.44
C GLY A 63 -10.64 -7.75 -5.62
N ASN A 64 -10.73 -9.05 -5.90
CA ASN A 64 -11.70 -9.65 -6.82
C ASN A 64 -11.61 -9.14 -8.28
N GLY A 65 -10.40 -8.97 -8.81
CA GLY A 65 -10.23 -8.90 -10.26
C GLY A 65 -10.41 -10.27 -10.91
N LEU A 66 -10.60 -10.27 -12.22
CA LEU A 66 -10.79 -11.47 -13.03
C LEU A 66 -9.89 -11.36 -14.27
N CYS A 67 -8.99 -12.33 -14.43
CA CYS A 67 -8.18 -12.45 -15.63
C CYS A 67 -8.72 -13.60 -16.48
N ILE A 68 -8.97 -13.32 -17.76
CA ILE A 68 -9.54 -14.25 -18.73
C ILE A 68 -8.49 -14.50 -19.82
N ASP A 69 -8.21 -15.77 -20.09
CA ASP A 69 -7.43 -16.21 -21.24
C ASP A 69 -8.32 -16.18 -22.49
N VAL A 70 -7.89 -15.45 -23.52
CA VAL A 70 -8.69 -15.22 -24.73
C VAL A 70 -8.75 -16.47 -25.62
N GLU A 71 -7.72 -17.32 -25.61
CA GLU A 71 -7.63 -18.49 -26.48
C GLU A 71 -8.43 -19.67 -25.93
N THR A 72 -8.43 -19.83 -24.61
CA THR A 72 -9.14 -20.92 -23.92
C THR A 72 -10.50 -20.50 -23.38
N GLU A 73 -10.85 -19.22 -23.50
CA GLU A 73 -12.09 -18.61 -22.98
C GLU A 73 -12.30 -18.92 -21.48
N SER A 74 -11.21 -19.01 -20.72
CA SER A 74 -11.21 -19.53 -19.35
C SER A 74 -10.54 -18.58 -18.35
N VAL A 75 -10.86 -18.77 -17.07
CA VAL A 75 -10.22 -18.02 -15.98
C VAL A 75 -8.83 -18.56 -15.67
N LEU A 76 -7.90 -17.68 -15.32
CA LEU A 76 -6.50 -18.07 -15.06
C LEU A 76 -6.26 -18.75 -13.70
N ILE A 77 -7.21 -18.66 -12.77
CA ILE A 77 -7.09 -19.28 -11.43
C ILE A 77 -8.35 -20.06 -11.06
N LYS A 78 -8.15 -21.19 -10.36
CA LYS A 78 -9.24 -22.08 -9.96
C LYS A 78 -10.11 -21.56 -8.79
N PRO A 79 -9.56 -21.02 -7.70
CA PRO A 79 -10.38 -20.61 -6.55
C PRO A 79 -11.37 -19.51 -6.93
N LYS A 80 -12.53 -19.50 -6.24
CA LYS A 80 -13.55 -18.45 -6.37
C LYS A 80 -13.96 -18.14 -7.82
N ASN A 81 -14.01 -19.15 -8.69
CA ASN A 81 -14.38 -18.98 -10.10
C ASN A 81 -13.53 -17.93 -10.84
N GLY A 82 -12.22 -17.88 -10.56
CA GLY A 82 -11.30 -16.95 -11.22
C GLY A 82 -11.06 -15.64 -10.49
N PHE A 83 -11.90 -15.29 -9.50
CA PHE A 83 -11.78 -14.01 -8.80
C PHE A 83 -10.62 -14.02 -7.81
N GLY A 84 -9.67 -13.11 -8.03
CA GLY A 84 -8.41 -13.02 -7.27
C GLY A 84 -8.03 -11.60 -6.86
N GLY A 85 -7.02 -11.49 -6.01
CA GLY A 85 -6.40 -10.20 -5.71
C GLY A 85 -5.46 -9.79 -6.85
N VAL A 86 -5.63 -8.58 -7.38
CA VAL A 86 -4.76 -8.00 -8.40
C VAL A 86 -3.61 -7.27 -7.71
N GLY A 87 -2.39 -7.59 -8.14
CA GLY A 87 -1.16 -6.92 -7.75
C GLY A 87 -0.43 -6.35 -8.96
N GLY A 88 0.87 -6.11 -8.81
CA GLY A 88 1.72 -5.63 -9.90
C GLY A 88 1.31 -4.26 -10.42
N ASP A 89 1.54 -4.05 -11.70
CA ASP A 89 1.54 -2.72 -12.33
C ASP A 89 0.16 -2.06 -12.33
N PHE A 90 -0.87 -2.90 -12.43
CA PHE A 90 -2.27 -2.49 -12.42
C PHE A 90 -2.64 -1.67 -11.18
N VAL A 91 -1.94 -1.89 -10.06
CA VAL A 91 -2.32 -1.27 -8.79
C VAL A 91 -1.50 -0.03 -8.43
N LEU A 92 -0.47 0.34 -9.20
CA LEU A 92 0.42 1.45 -8.83
C LEU A 92 -0.34 2.76 -8.58
N PRO A 93 -1.22 3.26 -9.47
CA PRO A 93 -1.92 4.52 -9.23
C PRO A 93 -2.80 4.48 -7.98
N THR A 94 -3.53 3.38 -7.76
CA THR A 94 -4.36 3.16 -6.57
C THR A 94 -3.51 3.12 -5.29
N ALA A 95 -2.36 2.45 -5.33
CA ALA A 95 -1.45 2.38 -4.21
C ALA A 95 -0.91 3.78 -3.84
N LEU A 96 -0.48 4.57 -4.83
CA LEU A 96 -0.02 5.94 -4.63
C LEU A 96 -1.12 6.84 -4.04
N ALA A 97 -2.35 6.73 -4.55
CA ALA A 97 -3.50 7.47 -4.03
C ALA A 97 -3.75 7.14 -2.55
N ASN A 98 -3.75 5.87 -2.18
CA ASN A 98 -3.96 5.42 -0.81
C ASN A 98 -2.80 5.85 0.12
N VAL A 99 -1.55 5.74 -0.33
CA VAL A 99 -0.38 6.22 0.42
C VAL A 99 -0.52 7.71 0.72
N ASN A 100 -0.81 8.52 -0.30
CA ASN A 100 -0.94 9.96 -0.14
C ASN A 100 -2.15 10.36 0.72
N ALA A 101 -3.28 9.67 0.54
CA ALA A 101 -4.50 9.94 1.30
C ALA A 101 -4.30 9.72 2.81
N PHE A 102 -3.70 8.58 3.20
CA PHE A 102 -3.43 8.30 4.61
C PHE A 102 -2.23 9.08 5.15
N PHE A 103 -1.25 9.45 4.32
CA PHE A 103 -0.17 10.34 4.74
C PHE A 103 -0.71 11.71 5.17
N ALA A 104 -1.67 12.26 4.42
CA ALA A 104 -2.30 13.53 4.76
C ALA A 104 -3.22 13.44 6.01
N ARG A 105 -3.87 12.30 6.23
CA ARG A 105 -4.90 12.13 7.28
C ARG A 105 -4.36 11.56 8.61
N CYS A 106 -3.22 10.88 8.58
CA CYS A 106 -2.67 10.18 9.75
C CYS A 106 -1.28 10.73 10.12
N PRO A 107 -1.14 12.02 10.48
CA PRO A 107 0.16 12.70 10.61
C PRO A 107 1.07 12.12 11.72
N LYS A 108 0.50 11.38 12.68
CA LYS A 108 1.24 10.72 13.77
C LYS A 108 1.68 9.29 13.43
N LYS A 109 1.33 8.78 12.24
CA LYS A 109 1.56 7.38 11.83
C LYS A 109 2.51 7.35 10.63
N MET A 110 3.41 6.37 10.62
CA MET A 110 4.22 6.12 9.42
C MET A 110 3.36 5.45 8.35
N ILE A 111 3.47 5.88 7.10
CA ILE A 111 2.80 5.21 5.98
C ILE A 111 3.82 4.37 5.23
N ASN A 112 3.53 3.11 5.00
CA ASN A 112 4.34 2.21 4.16
C ASN A 112 3.63 2.02 2.82
N GLY A 113 4.34 2.23 1.72
CA GLY A 113 3.84 2.00 0.37
C GLY A 113 3.97 0.53 -0.05
N CYS A 114 2.95 -0.02 -0.69
CA CYS A 114 2.93 -1.38 -1.24
C CYS A 114 2.00 -1.41 -2.46
N GLY A 115 2.52 -1.86 -3.61
CA GLY A 115 1.73 -2.02 -4.82
C GLY A 115 2.39 -1.41 -6.04
N GLY A 116 2.54 -2.20 -7.11
CA GLY A 116 3.05 -1.75 -8.41
C GLY A 116 4.49 -1.26 -8.45
N VAL A 117 5.33 -1.68 -7.50
CA VAL A 117 6.76 -1.32 -7.48
C VAL A 117 7.54 -2.27 -8.37
N ARG A 118 8.02 -1.77 -9.52
CA ARG A 118 8.93 -2.50 -10.42
C ARG A 118 10.33 -1.91 -10.43
N THR A 119 10.42 -0.59 -10.29
CA THR A 119 11.64 0.19 -10.53
C THR A 119 11.94 1.16 -9.39
N GLY A 120 13.14 1.72 -9.37
CA GLY A 120 13.54 2.81 -8.48
C GLY A 120 12.65 4.05 -8.63
N ASP A 121 12.15 4.33 -9.84
CA ASP A 121 11.18 5.40 -10.08
C ASP A 121 9.87 5.15 -9.33
N ASP A 122 9.40 3.90 -9.26
CA ASP A 122 8.17 3.57 -8.53
C ASP A 122 8.38 3.72 -7.02
N VAL A 123 9.55 3.35 -6.50
CA VAL A 123 9.92 3.64 -5.10
C VAL A 123 9.94 5.14 -4.84
N PHE A 124 10.53 5.91 -5.76
CA PHE A 124 10.55 7.37 -5.66
C PHE A 124 9.13 7.94 -5.63
N ARG A 125 8.21 7.46 -6.48
CA ARG A 125 6.79 7.87 -6.49
C ARG A 125 6.12 7.56 -5.15
N HIS A 126 6.31 6.36 -4.60
CA HIS A 126 5.75 5.98 -3.29
C HIS A 126 6.27 6.89 -2.17
N VAL A 127 7.58 7.14 -2.13
CA VAL A 127 8.17 8.04 -1.12
C VAL A 127 7.65 9.46 -1.31
N LEU A 128 7.61 9.97 -2.54
CA LEU A 128 7.07 11.30 -2.86
C LEU A 128 5.61 11.45 -2.43
N ALA A 129 4.82 10.37 -2.53
CA ALA A 129 3.43 10.30 -2.04
C ALA A 129 3.33 10.23 -0.50
N GLY A 130 4.41 9.96 0.24
CA GLY A 130 4.42 9.93 1.70
C GLY A 130 4.96 8.64 2.33
N ALA A 131 5.37 7.65 1.53
CA ALA A 131 5.86 6.39 2.06
C ALA A 131 7.18 6.53 2.86
N THR A 132 7.22 5.90 4.02
CA THR A 132 8.39 5.74 4.89
C THR A 132 9.17 4.49 4.52
N LEU A 133 8.46 3.37 4.32
CA LEU A 133 8.98 2.13 3.75
C LEU A 133 8.24 1.78 2.46
N VAL A 134 8.88 1.04 1.56
CA VAL A 134 8.26 0.58 0.31
C VAL A 134 8.41 -0.94 0.19
N GLN A 135 7.29 -1.65 0.01
CA GLN A 135 7.21 -3.10 -0.12
C GLN A 135 7.10 -3.53 -1.59
N ILE A 136 7.75 -4.64 -1.93
CA ILE A 136 7.75 -5.23 -3.28
C ILE A 136 7.11 -6.62 -3.21
N GLY A 137 5.98 -6.81 -3.89
CA GLY A 137 5.22 -8.06 -3.93
C GLY A 137 5.42 -8.82 -5.25
N THR A 138 4.61 -8.50 -6.27
CA THR A 138 4.62 -9.18 -7.58
C THR A 138 6.01 -9.23 -8.22
N ARG A 139 6.76 -8.13 -8.22
CA ARG A 139 8.10 -8.13 -8.83
C ARG A 139 9.12 -8.98 -8.06
N LEU A 140 8.98 -9.10 -6.74
CA LEU A 140 9.79 -10.02 -5.94
C LEU A 140 9.49 -11.47 -6.30
N TRP A 141 8.22 -11.80 -6.54
CA TRP A 141 7.84 -13.14 -7.01
C TRP A 141 8.42 -13.46 -8.39
N GLU A 142 8.43 -12.48 -9.30
CA GLU A 142 8.91 -12.64 -10.67
C GLU A 142 10.44 -12.65 -10.80
N GLU A 143 11.16 -11.79 -10.07
CA GLU A 143 12.63 -11.63 -10.19
C GLU A 143 13.43 -12.31 -9.07
N GLY A 144 12.78 -12.72 -7.99
CA GLY A 144 13.45 -13.17 -6.78
C GLY A 144 14.13 -12.02 -6.01
N PRO A 145 14.93 -12.34 -4.97
CA PRO A 145 15.45 -11.36 -4.02
C PRO A 145 16.44 -10.34 -4.62
N GLY A 146 16.98 -10.59 -5.82
CA GLY A 146 17.85 -9.65 -6.53
C GLY A 146 17.17 -8.30 -6.84
N VAL A 147 15.83 -8.27 -6.89
CA VAL A 147 15.04 -7.06 -7.11
C VAL A 147 15.39 -5.93 -6.13
N PHE A 148 15.71 -6.27 -4.87
CA PHE A 148 16.00 -5.26 -3.85
C PHE A 148 17.27 -4.46 -4.16
N GLY A 149 18.34 -5.15 -4.58
CA GLY A 149 19.60 -4.50 -4.96
C GLY A 149 19.43 -3.64 -6.21
N ARG A 150 18.72 -4.17 -7.22
CA ARG A 150 18.45 -3.45 -8.48
C ARG A 150 17.67 -2.16 -8.23
N VAL A 151 16.51 -2.26 -7.58
CA VAL A 151 15.62 -1.11 -7.32
C VAL A 151 16.29 -0.09 -6.40
N GLN A 152 17.10 -0.52 -5.44
CA GLN A 152 17.88 0.39 -4.60
C GLN A 152 18.93 1.16 -5.40
N GLY A 153 19.61 0.51 -6.35
CA GLY A 153 20.56 1.16 -7.27
C GLY A 153 19.88 2.22 -8.12
N GLU A 154 18.78 1.84 -8.80
CA GLU A 154 17.98 2.75 -9.62
C GLU A 154 17.49 3.98 -8.83
N LEU A 155 17.03 3.79 -7.59
CA LEU A 155 16.60 4.89 -6.73
C LEU A 155 17.76 5.83 -6.37
N LYS A 156 18.93 5.29 -6.02
CA LYS A 156 20.12 6.09 -5.69
C LYS A 156 20.56 6.94 -6.88
N GLU A 157 20.55 6.38 -8.08
CA GLU A 157 20.85 7.12 -9.31
C GLU A 157 19.85 8.26 -9.55
N LEU A 158 18.55 7.98 -9.40
CA LEU A 158 17.51 8.99 -9.54
C LEU A 158 17.64 10.11 -8.51
N MET A 159 17.93 9.77 -7.25
CA MET A 159 18.17 10.74 -6.18
C MET A 159 19.39 11.61 -6.49
N ALA A 160 20.50 11.02 -6.93
CA ALA A 160 21.70 11.74 -7.33
C ALA A 160 21.42 12.72 -8.50
N ARG A 161 20.71 12.26 -9.54
CA ARG A 161 20.29 13.12 -10.67
C ARG A 161 19.41 14.29 -10.24
N LYS A 162 18.59 14.11 -9.21
CA LYS A 162 17.68 15.15 -8.68
C LYS A 162 18.29 16.00 -7.55
N GLY A 163 19.50 15.68 -7.09
CA GLY A 163 20.16 16.39 -6.00
C GLY A 163 19.60 16.09 -4.61
N TYR A 164 18.98 14.92 -4.39
CA TYR A 164 18.48 14.51 -3.07
C TYR A 164 19.53 13.68 -2.32
N GLY A 165 19.87 14.09 -1.09
CA GLY A 165 20.79 13.38 -0.21
C GLY A 165 20.12 12.31 0.67
N SER A 166 18.82 12.43 0.91
CA SER A 166 18.06 11.53 1.77
C SER A 166 16.59 11.41 1.34
N LEU A 167 15.93 10.32 1.76
CA LEU A 167 14.49 10.13 1.50
C LEU A 167 13.62 11.22 2.17
N GLY A 168 14.07 11.75 3.30
CA GLY A 168 13.34 12.79 4.04
C GLY A 168 13.23 14.12 3.28
N GLU A 169 14.13 14.39 2.34
CA GLU A 169 14.11 15.62 1.55
C GLU A 169 12.96 15.67 0.54
N PHE A 170 12.37 14.53 0.17
CA PHE A 170 11.26 14.49 -0.79
C PHE A 170 10.05 13.67 -0.34
N ARG A 171 10.12 12.97 0.81
CA ARG A 171 8.98 12.23 1.33
C ARG A 171 7.77 13.13 1.53
N GLY A 172 6.64 12.77 0.94
CA GLY A 172 5.38 13.51 1.08
C GLY A 172 5.37 14.89 0.39
N LYS A 173 6.33 15.15 -0.52
CA LYS A 173 6.45 16.45 -1.22
C LYS A 173 5.90 16.42 -2.65
N VAL A 174 4.94 15.54 -2.93
CA VAL A 174 4.20 15.57 -4.20
C VAL A 174 3.56 16.96 -4.37
N LYS A 175 3.79 17.60 -5.51
CA LYS A 175 3.22 18.92 -5.82
C LYS A 175 1.83 18.74 -6.43
N THR A 176 0.87 19.52 -5.95
CA THR A 176 -0.44 19.70 -6.61
C THR A 176 -0.34 20.83 -7.63
N LEU A 177 -1.27 20.85 -8.59
CA LEU A 177 -1.40 21.91 -9.61
C LEU A 177 -2.35 23.00 -9.15
#